data_AF-A0A654L1K4-F1
#
_entry.id   AF-A0A654L1K4-F1
#
_cell.length_a   1.000
_cell.length_b   1.000
_cell.length_c   1.000
_cell.angle_alpha   90.00
_cell.angle_beta   90.00
_cell.angle_gamma   90.00
#
_symmetry.space_group_name_H-M   'P 1'
#
loop_
_entity.id
_entity.type
_entity.pdbx_description
1 polymer ?
#
loop_
_entity_poly.entity_id
_entity_poly.type
_entity_poly.pdbx_seq_one_letter_code
_entity_poly.pdbx_strand_id
1 'polypeptide(L)'
;MTDSNKGSEVNLRFEQDDGAVWVFDGDSQFGTEISHLMMMHADEYSEDELRVICHHAACEIDRLRAELEKAKAQAVPEKKIYLTCEQLYAAANFGAPNKDPELLETELTIAWFDEAHSGSGYYVYISEYPEEGAMKLESELGAEG
;
A
#
# COMPACT_ATOMS: atom_id res chain seq x y z
N MET A 1 -25.81 -31.25 -47.67
CA MET A 1 -24.58 -31.62 -46.94
C MET A 1 -23.47 -30.75 -47.47
N THR A 2 -23.15 -29.70 -46.73
CA THR A 2 -21.96 -28.87 -46.91
C THR A 2 -21.59 -28.46 -45.51
N ASP A 3 -20.73 -29.27 -44.89
CA ASP A 3 -19.96 -28.90 -43.71
C ASP A 3 -19.11 -27.68 -44.06
N SER A 4 -19.40 -26.55 -43.42
CA SER A 4 -18.50 -25.40 -43.35
C SER A 4 -18.05 -25.23 -41.91
N ASN A 5 -17.38 -26.25 -41.39
CA ASN A 5 -16.54 -26.12 -40.20
C ASN A 5 -15.24 -25.42 -40.64
N LYS A 6 -15.29 -24.10 -40.81
CA LYS A 6 -14.08 -23.27 -40.76
C LYS A 6 -13.87 -22.99 -39.28
N GLY A 7 -12.83 -23.58 -38.69
CA GLY A 7 -12.33 -23.10 -37.41
C GLY A 7 -11.97 -21.63 -37.58
N SER A 8 -12.82 -20.74 -37.07
CA SER A 8 -12.56 -19.32 -37.03
C SER A 8 -11.42 -19.11 -36.04
N GLU A 9 -10.23 -18.83 -36.57
CA GLU A 9 -9.12 -18.40 -35.75
C GLU A 9 -9.53 -17.10 -35.04
N VAL A 10 -9.71 -17.15 -33.72
CA VAL A 10 -10.13 -16.01 -32.91
C VAL A 10 -9.01 -14.95 -32.98
N ASN A 11 -9.28 -13.86 -33.68
CA ASN A 11 -8.30 -12.81 -33.94
C ASN A 11 -8.58 -11.59 -33.05
N LEU A 12 -8.38 -11.73 -31.73
CA LEU A 12 -8.59 -10.65 -30.77
C LEU A 12 -7.26 -10.17 -30.20
N ARG A 13 -7.10 -8.84 -30.12
CA ARG A 13 -5.99 -8.19 -29.40
C ARG A 13 -6.52 -7.48 -28.17
N PHE A 14 -5.74 -7.52 -27.08
CA PHE A 14 -6.07 -6.87 -25.82
C PHE A 14 -5.03 -5.82 -25.47
N GLU A 15 -5.48 -4.64 -25.04
CA GLU A 15 -4.61 -3.57 -24.56
C GLU A 15 -5.14 -3.01 -23.24
N GLN A 16 -4.24 -2.46 -22.43
CA GLN A 16 -4.57 -1.89 -21.12
C GLN A 16 -4.14 -0.42 -21.09
N ASP A 17 -5.08 0.47 -20.75
CA ASP A 17 -4.86 1.91 -20.67
C ASP A 17 -5.70 2.50 -19.53
N ASP A 18 -5.07 3.30 -18.67
CA ASP A 18 -5.66 3.96 -17.48
C ASP A 18 -6.59 3.07 -16.62
N GLY A 19 -6.23 1.80 -16.43
CA GLY A 19 -7.00 0.83 -15.64
C GLY A 19 -8.21 0.20 -16.35
N ALA A 20 -8.46 0.57 -17.62
CA ALA A 20 -9.42 -0.08 -18.50
C ALA A 20 -8.74 -1.15 -19.38
N VAL A 21 -9.48 -2.21 -19.73
CA VAL A 21 -9.03 -3.25 -20.65
C VAL A 21 -9.85 -3.17 -21.94
N TRP A 22 -9.16 -3.10 -23.06
CA TRP A 22 -9.72 -2.89 -24.39
C TRP A 22 -9.57 -4.14 -25.24
N VAL A 23 -10.61 -4.48 -26.00
CA VAL A 23 -10.62 -5.56 -27.00
C VAL A 23 -10.64 -4.96 -28.39
N PHE A 24 -9.79 -5.45 -29.27
CA PHE A 24 -9.74 -5.09 -30.68
C PHE A 24 -10.00 -6.34 -31.52
N ASP A 25 -10.91 -6.22 -32.48
CA ASP A 25 -11.12 -7.23 -33.52
C ASP A 25 -10.05 -7.07 -34.62
N GLY A 26 -9.17 -8.07 -34.72
CA GLY A 26 -8.04 -8.13 -35.64
C GLY A 26 -7.17 -6.87 -35.64
N ASP A 27 -7.06 -6.25 -36.81
CA ASP A 27 -6.25 -5.06 -37.05
C ASP A 27 -7.03 -3.74 -36.81
N SER A 28 -8.19 -3.80 -36.15
CA SER A 28 -8.98 -2.61 -35.87
C SER A 28 -8.18 -1.56 -35.08
N GLN A 29 -8.36 -0.30 -35.47
CA GLN A 29 -7.81 0.86 -34.76
C GLN A 29 -8.69 1.29 -33.57
N PHE A 30 -9.95 0.85 -33.56
CA PHE A 30 -10.92 1.18 -32.53
C PHE A 30 -11.22 -0.08 -31.73
N GLY A 31 -10.86 -0.04 -30.45
CA GLY A 31 -11.18 -1.10 -29.48
C GLY A 31 -12.47 -0.78 -28.73
N THR A 32 -13.05 -1.80 -28.10
CA THR A 32 -14.15 -1.66 -27.15
C THR A 32 -13.67 -2.04 -25.76
N GLU A 33 -13.98 -1.22 -24.77
CA GLU A 33 -13.71 -1.56 -23.37
C GLU A 33 -14.48 -2.84 -22.99
N ILE A 34 -13.81 -3.81 -22.36
CA ILE A 34 -14.41 -5.10 -21.96
C ILE A 34 -15.67 -4.90 -21.11
N SER A 35 -15.65 -3.94 -20.17
CA SER A 35 -16.80 -3.69 -19.29
C SER A 35 -18.02 -3.21 -20.08
N HIS A 36 -17.80 -2.34 -21.07
CA HIS A 36 -18.83 -1.81 -21.97
C HIS A 36 -19.34 -2.87 -22.94
N LEU A 37 -18.43 -3.65 -23.53
CA LEU A 37 -18.74 -4.78 -24.41
C LEU A 37 -19.66 -5.77 -23.72
N MET A 38 -19.30 -6.21 -22.51
CA MET A 38 -20.07 -7.18 -21.73
C MET A 38 -21.46 -6.67 -21.32
N MET A 39 -21.64 -5.35 -21.21
CA MET A 39 -22.92 -4.75 -20.82
C MET A 39 -23.83 -4.40 -21.99
N MET A 40 -23.28 -4.07 -23.15
CA MET A 40 -24.03 -3.44 -24.25
C MET A 40 -23.97 -4.18 -25.59
N HIS A 41 -22.92 -4.97 -25.84
CA HIS A 41 -22.60 -5.51 -27.18
C HIS A 41 -22.21 -6.99 -27.16
N ALA A 42 -22.59 -7.75 -26.13
CA ALA A 42 -22.20 -9.15 -26.02
C ALA A 42 -22.76 -10.02 -27.16
N ASP A 43 -23.88 -9.63 -27.76
CA ASP A 43 -24.49 -10.30 -28.92
C ASP A 43 -23.75 -10.08 -30.24
N GLU A 44 -22.81 -9.13 -30.29
CA GLU A 44 -21.96 -8.87 -31.46
C GLU A 44 -20.78 -9.83 -31.58
N TYR A 45 -20.53 -10.64 -30.55
CA TYR A 45 -19.42 -11.60 -30.48
C TYR A 45 -19.94 -13.04 -30.47
N SER A 46 -19.20 -13.94 -31.11
CA SER A 46 -19.47 -15.37 -31.05
C SER A 46 -19.20 -15.92 -29.64
N GLU A 47 -19.80 -17.09 -29.33
CA GLU A 47 -19.59 -17.77 -28.05
C GLU A 47 -18.10 -18.03 -27.75
N ASP A 48 -17.32 -18.39 -28.76
CA ASP A 48 -15.89 -18.65 -28.64
C ASP A 48 -15.10 -17.36 -28.34
N GLU A 49 -15.45 -16.24 -28.98
CA GLU A 49 -14.85 -14.94 -28.72
C GLU A 49 -15.19 -14.43 -27.31
N LEU A 50 -16.46 -14.53 -26.91
CA LEU A 50 -16.90 -14.19 -25.56
C LEU A 50 -16.17 -15.03 -24.52
N ARG A 51 -15.92 -16.31 -24.80
CA ARG A 51 -15.16 -17.20 -23.91
C ARG A 51 -13.71 -16.74 -23.75
N VAL A 52 -13.05 -16.32 -24.83
CA VAL A 52 -11.68 -15.78 -24.78
C VAL A 52 -11.64 -14.46 -24.01
N ILE A 53 -12.61 -13.56 -24.25
CA ILE A 53 -12.70 -12.28 -23.53
C ILE A 53 -12.95 -12.50 -22.04
N CYS A 54 -13.88 -13.39 -21.67
CA CYS A 54 -14.14 -13.75 -20.28
C CYS A 54 -12.90 -14.36 -19.60
N HIS A 55 -12.17 -15.23 -20.31
CA HIS A 55 -10.96 -15.83 -19.78
C HIS A 55 -9.88 -14.78 -19.52
N HIS A 56 -9.66 -13.86 -20.47
CA HIS A 56 -8.70 -12.78 -20.30
C HIS A 56 -9.06 -11.86 -19.12
N ALA A 57 -10.34 -11.47 -19.01
CA ALA A 57 -10.82 -10.66 -17.89
C ALA A 57 -10.62 -11.35 -16.53
N ALA A 58 -10.86 -12.65 -16.44
CA ALA A 58 -10.62 -13.42 -15.22
C ALA A 58 -9.14 -13.42 -14.82
N CYS A 59 -8.23 -13.62 -15.78
CA CYS A 59 -6.79 -13.56 -15.54
C CYS A 59 -6.33 -12.17 -15.06
N GLU A 60 -6.83 -11.09 -15.65
CA GLU A 60 -6.50 -9.73 -15.24
C GLU A 60 -7.03 -9.41 -13.83
N ILE A 61 -8.24 -9.89 -13.48
CA ILE A 61 -8.78 -9.77 -12.11
C ILE A 61 -7.86 -10.48 -11.10
N ASP A 62 -7.39 -11.69 -11.42
CA ASP A 62 -6.50 -12.43 -10.53
C ASP A 62 -5.13 -11.77 -10.41
N ARG A 63 -4.60 -11.18 -11.50
CA ARG A 63 -3.37 -10.38 -11.47
C ARG A 63 -3.50 -9.17 -10.55
N LEU A 64 -4.57 -8.39 -10.71
CA LEU A 64 -4.85 -7.20 -9.88
C LEU A 64 -5.03 -7.56 -8.40
N ARG A 65 -5.69 -8.70 -8.10
CA ARG A 65 -5.79 -9.21 -6.72
C ARG A 65 -4.43 -9.54 -6.13
N ALA A 66 -3.56 -10.20 -6.89
CA ALA A 66 -2.21 -10.54 -6.44
C ALA A 66 -1.36 -9.28 -6.20
N GLU A 67 -1.45 -8.28 -7.08
CA GLU A 67 -0.79 -6.98 -6.91
C GLU A 67 -1.30 -6.25 -5.66
N LEU A 68 -2.61 -6.26 -5.42
CA LEU A 68 -3.22 -5.66 -4.23
C LEU A 68 -2.75 -6.33 -2.93
N GLU A 69 -2.71 -7.66 -2.89
CA GLU A 69 -2.23 -8.39 -1.70
C GLU A 69 -0.73 -8.14 -1.45
N LYS A 70 0.07 -8.05 -2.51
CA LYS A 70 1.49 -7.64 -2.40
C LYS A 70 1.62 -6.21 -1.86
N ALA A 71 0.80 -5.28 -2.34
CA ALA A 71 0.80 -3.89 -1.87
C ALA A 71 0.39 -3.79 -0.40
N LYS A 72 -0.62 -4.55 0.04
CA LYS A 72 -1.02 -4.63 1.46
C LYS A 72 0.07 -5.20 2.35
N ALA A 73 0.79 -6.24 1.89
CA ALA A 73 1.90 -6.82 2.65
C ALA A 73 3.09 -5.85 2.78
N GLN A 74 3.24 -4.92 1.85
CA GLN A 74 4.27 -3.86 1.87
C GLN A 74 3.79 -2.58 2.56
N ALA A 75 2.49 -2.47 2.88
CA ALA A 75 1.98 -1.34 3.64
C ALA A 75 2.60 -1.38 5.04
N VAL A 76 3.47 -0.41 5.33
CA VAL A 76 4.04 -0.26 6.67
C VAL A 76 2.87 0.07 7.61
N PRO A 77 2.63 -0.73 8.67
CA PRO A 77 1.64 -0.39 9.67
C PRO A 77 1.90 1.02 10.18
N GLU A 78 0.86 1.83 10.32
CA GLU A 78 0.98 3.17 10.85
C GLU A 78 1.53 3.06 12.29
N LYS A 79 2.83 3.31 12.47
CA LYS A 79 3.50 3.23 13.77
C LYS A 79 3.07 4.44 14.61
N LYS A 80 1.99 4.29 15.36
CA LYS A 80 1.52 5.26 16.35
C LYS A 80 2.23 4.99 17.67
N ILE A 81 2.71 6.05 18.31
CA ILE A 81 3.26 6.03 19.66
C ILE A 81 2.31 6.85 20.54
N TYR A 82 1.87 6.27 21.65
CA TYR A 82 1.03 6.95 22.63
C TYR A 82 1.90 7.39 23.80
N LEU A 83 1.90 8.69 24.07
CA LEU A 83 2.65 9.29 25.17
C LEU A 83 1.68 10.10 26.05
N THR A 84 1.87 10.02 27.36
CA THR A 84 1.16 10.89 28.30
C THR A 84 1.72 12.31 28.22
N CYS A 85 0.94 13.31 28.66
CA CYS A 85 1.46 14.67 28.78
C CYS A 85 2.66 14.75 29.74
N GLU A 86 2.76 13.86 30.72
CA GLU A 86 3.91 13.75 31.62
C GLU A 86 5.16 13.29 30.87
N GLN A 87 5.06 12.26 30.02
CA GLN A 87 6.18 11.81 29.20
C GLN A 87 6.62 12.88 28.18
N LEU A 88 5.67 13.58 27.56
CA LEU A 88 5.97 14.71 26.67
C LEU A 88 6.65 15.86 27.42
N TYR A 89 6.20 16.15 28.64
CA TYR A 89 6.81 17.18 29.48
C TYR A 89 8.22 16.78 29.93
N ALA A 90 8.43 15.52 30.29
CA ALA A 90 9.76 14.98 30.60
C ALA A 90 10.70 15.09 29.40
N ALA A 91 10.25 14.69 28.20
CA ALA A 91 11.02 14.83 26.97
C ALA A 91 11.41 16.29 26.70
N ALA A 92 10.46 17.23 26.78
CA ALA A 92 10.74 18.65 26.59
C ALA A 92 11.77 19.19 27.60
N ASN A 93 11.64 18.83 28.89
CA ASN A 93 12.62 19.23 29.90
C ASN A 93 13.99 18.56 29.71
N PHE A 94 14.07 17.40 29.05
CA PHE A 94 15.34 16.77 28.75
C PHE A 94 16.11 17.55 27.68
N GLY A 95 15.45 18.00 26.62
CA GLY A 95 16.06 18.85 25.59
C GLY A 95 16.30 20.29 26.06
N ALA A 96 15.40 20.83 26.88
CA ALA A 96 15.45 22.23 27.35
C ALA A 96 15.15 22.35 28.85
N PRO A 97 16.04 21.87 29.74
CA PRO A 97 15.78 21.78 31.19
C PRO A 97 15.47 23.12 31.87
N ASN A 98 16.06 24.20 31.37
CA ASN A 98 15.86 25.55 31.91
C ASN A 98 14.91 26.40 31.07
N LYS A 99 14.27 25.82 30.03
CA LYS A 99 13.40 26.53 29.08
C LYS A 99 14.08 27.73 28.41
N ASP A 100 15.39 27.61 28.22
CA ASP A 100 16.17 28.59 27.47
C ASP A 100 15.63 28.65 26.03
N PRO A 101 15.26 29.84 25.51
CA PRO A 101 14.76 29.98 24.14
C PRO A 101 15.66 29.35 23.09
N GLU A 102 16.98 29.33 23.28
CA GLU A 102 17.91 28.71 22.34
C GLU A 102 17.82 27.17 22.37
N LEU A 103 17.54 26.59 23.53
CA LEU A 103 17.39 25.13 23.69
C LEU A 103 16.01 24.63 23.27
N LEU A 104 14.99 25.49 23.17
CA LEU A 104 13.66 25.09 22.71
C LEU A 104 13.64 24.61 21.26
N GLU A 105 14.65 24.99 20.46
CA GLU A 105 14.84 24.53 19.09
C GLU A 105 15.54 23.16 19.01
N THR A 106 16.00 22.61 20.14
CA THR A 106 16.70 21.31 20.18
C THR A 106 15.78 20.21 19.68
N GLU A 107 16.21 19.52 18.63
CA GLU A 107 15.47 18.39 18.08
C GLU A 107 15.66 17.15 18.95
N LEU A 108 14.55 16.51 19.31
CA LEU A 108 14.53 15.27 20.09
C LEU A 108 13.96 14.14 19.23
N THR A 109 14.60 12.98 19.29
CA THR A 109 14.07 11.75 18.70
C THR A 109 13.50 10.84 19.78
N ILE A 110 12.32 10.28 19.53
CA ILE A 110 11.71 9.24 20.35
C ILE A 110 11.73 7.93 19.56
N ALA A 111 12.38 6.90 20.13
CA ALA A 111 12.55 5.61 19.47
C ALA A 111 12.37 4.45 20.46
N TRP A 112 11.93 3.31 19.94
CA TRP A 112 11.89 2.06 20.70
C TRP A 112 13.25 1.38 20.68
N PHE A 113 13.79 1.05 21.85
CA PHE A 113 15.01 0.25 21.99
C PHE A 113 14.65 -1.11 22.60
N ASP A 114 15.11 -2.19 21.95
CA ASP A 114 14.92 -3.56 22.44
C ASP A 114 15.88 -3.90 23.59
N GLU A 115 17.11 -3.37 23.55
CA GLU A 115 18.13 -3.57 24.57
C GLU A 115 18.78 -2.22 24.91
N ALA A 116 18.36 -1.62 26.02
CA ALA A 116 18.90 -0.37 26.53
C ALA A 116 19.29 -0.51 28.01
N HIS A 117 20.00 0.49 28.53
CA HIS A 117 20.52 0.48 29.91
C HIS A 117 19.44 0.18 30.96
N SER A 118 18.21 0.68 30.77
CA SER A 118 17.08 0.49 31.68
C SER A 118 16.03 -0.49 31.12
N GLY A 119 16.46 -1.46 30.32
CA GLY A 119 15.60 -2.44 29.64
C GLY A 119 14.88 -1.88 28.41
N SER A 120 14.08 -2.71 27.76
CA SER A 120 13.36 -2.31 26.55
C SER A 120 12.32 -1.21 26.82
N GLY A 121 12.03 -0.41 25.80
CA GLY A 121 11.01 0.64 25.88
C GLY A 121 11.25 1.80 24.91
N TYR A 122 10.39 2.81 25.01
CA TYR A 122 10.61 4.08 24.33
C TYR A 122 11.58 4.97 25.10
N TYR A 123 12.55 5.52 24.39
CA TYR A 123 13.53 6.45 24.90
C TYR A 123 13.51 7.75 24.10
N VAL A 124 13.87 8.84 24.76
CA VAL A 124 14.13 10.13 24.12
C VAL A 124 15.62 10.45 24.19
N TYR A 125 16.17 10.99 23.12
CA TYR A 125 17.55 11.48 23.04
C TYR A 125 17.63 12.72 22.13
N ILE A 126 18.71 13.48 22.24
CA ILE A 126 18.98 14.65 21.37
C ILE A 126 19.36 14.13 19.99
N SER A 127 18.60 14.49 18.96
CA SER A 127 18.75 13.93 17.61
C SER A 127 20.16 14.11 17.03
N GLU A 128 20.82 15.23 17.36
CA GLU A 128 22.17 15.54 16.91
C GLU A 128 23.27 14.71 17.63
N TYR A 129 22.99 14.22 18.84
CA TYR A 129 23.95 13.51 19.70
C TYR A 129 23.33 12.24 20.32
N PRO A 130 22.92 11.25 19.51
CA PRO A 130 22.26 10.03 19.99
C PRO A 130 23.10 9.20 20.98
N GLU A 131 24.42 9.37 20.96
CA GLU A 131 25.38 8.69 21.83
C GLU A 131 25.53 9.32 23.22
N GLU A 132 25.14 10.59 23.41
CA GLU A 132 25.34 11.30 24.69
C GLU A 132 24.37 10.85 25.80
N GLY A 133 23.48 9.94 25.47
CA GLY A 133 22.59 9.28 26.40
C GLY A 133 21.13 9.49 26.03
N ALA A 134 20.31 8.55 26.48
CA ALA A 134 18.89 8.56 26.25
C ALA A 134 18.16 8.40 27.58
N MET A 135 17.06 9.12 27.73
CA MET A 135 16.18 9.02 28.90
C MET A 135 15.00 8.12 28.54
N LYS A 136 14.71 7.12 29.40
CA LYS A 136 13.54 6.26 29.22
C LYS A 136 12.26 7.05 29.46
N LEU A 137 11.31 6.97 28.55
CA LEU A 137 9.97 7.52 28.73
C LEU A 137 9.13 6.48 29.48
N GLU A 138 9.35 6.37 30.79
CA GLU A 138 8.54 5.47 31.62
C GLU A 138 7.10 5.98 31.73
N SER A 139 6.14 5.06 31.77
CA SER A 139 4.78 5.33 32.22
C SER A 139 4.61 4.54 33.50
N GLU A 140 4.40 5.21 34.64
CA GLU A 140 3.99 4.51 35.88
C GLU A 140 2.57 3.91 35.77
N LEU A 141 1.85 4.19 34.68
CA LEU A 141 0.62 3.50 34.34
C LEU A 141 0.97 2.26 33.51
N GLY A 142 0.83 1.11 34.17
CA GLY A 142 1.36 -0.18 33.78
C GLY A 142 1.03 -0.65 32.37
N ALA A 143 1.92 -1.52 31.91
CA ALA A 143 1.76 -2.36 30.75
C ALA A 143 0.54 -3.28 30.87
N GLU A 144 -0.66 -2.80 30.56
CA GLU A 144 -1.80 -3.64 30.15
C GLU A 144 -2.69 -2.84 29.18
N GLY A 145 -2.79 -3.31 27.93
CA GLY A 145 -3.67 -2.77 26.89
C GLY A 145 -3.31 -3.23 25.50
#